data_AF-A0A2M8LS03-F1
#
_entry.id   AF-A0A2M8LS03-F1
#
_cell.length_a   1.000
_cell.length_b   1.000
_cell.length_c   1.000
_cell.angle_alpha   90.00
_cell.angle_beta   90.00
_cell.angle_gamma   90.00
#
_symmetry.space_group_name_H-M   'P 1'
#
loop_
_entity.id
_entity.type
_entity.pdbx_description
1 polymer ?
#
loop_
_entity_poly.entity_id
_entity_poly.type
_entity_poly.pdbx_seq_one_letter_code
_entity_poly.pdbx_strand_id
1 'polypeptide(L)'
;MKPLQHDQRYGEMDQVVRAYLGRPAADTPEQRSDALDAYLRHTRPWAVAVAERQLRDYADNPPGRLRLRLGEFYPLPDLGLEESRVRDWLLTVADHLRRSVAEGDVPPPGPPRTHWEWHARFPELGQFLGGWFSQDMPDEFGDHEAAVQDYLDTTGPALAARLAGEVYELLALPLEESDYAVAVAELGMEVEPPTPCSPGAWLARLGARLTGLRPRYGPPSPP
;
A
#
# COMPACT_ATOMS: atom_id res chain seq x y z
N MET A 1 16.68 -19.53 2.27
CA MET A 1 15.52 -20.05 3.04
C MET A 1 14.38 -20.38 2.07
N LYS A 2 13.51 -21.37 2.33
CA LYS A 2 12.32 -21.58 1.47
C LYS A 2 11.31 -20.43 1.66
N PRO A 3 10.58 -19.97 0.62
CA PRO A 3 9.66 -18.83 0.74
C PRO A 3 8.66 -18.93 1.91
N LEU A 4 8.02 -20.09 2.09
CA LEU A 4 7.08 -20.31 3.21
C LEU A 4 7.72 -20.19 4.60
N GLN A 5 8.98 -20.60 4.74
CA GLN A 5 9.70 -20.48 6.01
C GLN A 5 10.10 -19.03 6.29
N HIS A 6 10.35 -18.25 5.23
CA HIS A 6 10.60 -16.82 5.33
C HIS A 6 9.35 -16.09 5.78
N ASP A 7 8.21 -16.34 5.13
CA ASP A 7 6.93 -15.70 5.50
C ASP A 7 6.51 -16.03 6.93
N GLN A 8 6.66 -17.29 7.35
CA GLN A 8 6.36 -17.68 8.73
C GLN A 8 7.24 -16.96 9.75
N ARG A 9 8.50 -16.68 9.40
CA ARG A 9 9.47 -16.11 10.33
C ARG A 9 9.53 -14.59 10.32
N TYR A 10 9.28 -13.96 9.17
CA TYR A 10 9.48 -12.53 8.96
C TYR A 10 8.37 -11.85 8.15
N GLY A 11 7.32 -12.55 7.73
CA GLY A 11 6.33 -12.00 6.79
C GLY A 11 5.61 -10.75 7.31
N GLU A 12 5.15 -10.76 8.56
CA GLU A 12 4.46 -9.59 9.13
C GLU A 12 5.47 -8.52 9.57
N MET A 13 6.67 -8.92 10.01
CA MET A 13 7.77 -7.99 10.26
C MET A 13 8.17 -7.23 8.99
N ASP A 14 8.22 -7.90 7.83
CA ASP A 14 8.47 -7.28 6.53
C ASP A 14 7.40 -6.22 6.22
N GLN A 15 6.13 -6.50 6.49
CA GLN A 15 5.07 -5.49 6.33
C GLN A 15 5.27 -4.27 7.22
N VAL A 16 5.62 -4.45 8.50
CA VAL A 16 5.95 -3.34 9.39
C VAL A 16 7.10 -2.53 8.80
N VAL A 17 8.20 -3.20 8.45
CA VAL A 17 9.42 -2.58 7.95
C VAL A 17 9.18 -1.84 6.63
N ARG A 18 8.32 -2.36 5.75
CA ARG A 18 7.92 -1.68 4.50
C ARG A 18 7.18 -0.37 4.75
N ALA A 19 6.41 -0.27 5.82
CA ALA A 19 5.74 0.99 6.19
C ALA A 19 6.74 2.12 6.53
N TYR A 20 7.99 1.78 6.85
CA TYR A 20 9.07 2.73 7.12
C TYR A 20 9.91 3.08 5.89
N LEU A 21 9.70 2.47 4.72
CA LEU A 21 10.50 2.80 3.54
C LEU A 21 10.34 4.27 3.16
N GLY A 22 11.47 4.99 3.08
CA GLY A 22 11.48 6.44 2.84
C GLY A 22 10.99 7.30 4.00
N ARG A 23 10.76 6.72 5.19
CA ARG A 23 10.32 7.41 6.41
C ARG A 23 11.34 7.23 7.53
N PRO A 24 11.54 8.24 8.40
CA PRO A 24 12.40 8.08 9.55
C PRO A 24 11.78 7.11 10.56
N ALA A 25 12.59 6.21 11.10
CA ALA A 25 12.26 5.35 12.23
C ALA A 25 12.24 6.15 13.56
N ALA A 26 11.25 7.03 13.68
CA ALA A 26 11.17 8.08 14.71
C ALA A 26 10.38 7.69 15.97
N ASP A 27 10.00 6.42 16.12
CA ASP A 27 9.22 5.95 17.27
C ASP A 27 9.99 6.10 18.58
N THR A 28 9.30 6.59 19.60
CA THR A 28 9.78 6.59 20.99
C THR A 28 8.85 5.72 21.83
N PRO A 29 9.21 5.35 23.07
CA PRO A 29 8.31 4.62 23.95
C PRO A 29 6.96 5.32 24.16
N GLU A 30 6.93 6.65 24.11
CA GLU A 30 5.74 7.47 24.34
C GLU A 30 4.95 7.72 23.05
N GLN A 31 5.61 7.85 21.91
CA GLN A 31 5.00 8.32 20.67
C GLN A 31 5.28 7.40 19.48
N ARG A 32 4.21 7.06 18.75
CA ARG A 32 4.29 6.38 17.45
C ARG A 32 4.66 7.35 16.34
N SER A 33 5.42 6.85 15.37
CA SER A 33 5.65 7.55 14.10
C SER A 33 4.46 7.44 13.16
N ASP A 34 4.39 8.31 12.15
CA ASP A 34 3.38 8.22 11.09
C ASP A 34 3.43 6.88 10.33
N ALA A 35 4.61 6.29 10.20
CA ALA A 35 4.81 4.99 9.56
C ALA A 35 4.12 3.87 10.35
N LEU A 36 4.29 3.86 11.67
CA LEU A 36 3.61 2.91 12.53
C LEU A 36 2.10 3.13 12.56
N ASP A 37 1.67 4.39 12.58
CA ASP A 37 0.25 4.73 12.55
C ASP A 37 -0.41 4.31 11.23
N ALA A 38 0.30 4.44 10.10
CA ALA A 38 -0.14 3.93 8.80
C ALA A 38 -0.27 2.39 8.82
N TYR A 39 0.75 1.69 9.31
CA TYR A 39 0.72 0.23 9.43
C TYR A 39 -0.49 -0.24 10.27
N LEU A 40 -0.72 0.37 11.45
CA LEU A 40 -1.79 -0.02 12.36
C LEU A 40 -3.19 0.21 11.77
N ARG A 41 -3.41 1.29 10.99
CA ARG A 41 -4.70 1.56 10.33
C ARG A 41 -5.07 0.50 9.29
N HIS A 42 -4.07 -0.10 8.65
CA HIS A 42 -4.27 -1.04 7.54
C HIS A 42 -4.08 -2.52 7.90
N THR A 43 -3.74 -2.81 9.16
CA THR A 43 -3.41 -4.17 9.58
C THR A 43 -4.45 -4.75 10.55
N ARG A 44 -4.78 -6.03 10.37
CA ARG A 44 -5.71 -6.74 11.26
C ARG A 44 -5.04 -7.05 12.61
N PRO A 45 -5.77 -7.04 13.75
CA PRO A 45 -5.17 -7.26 15.07
C PRO A 45 -4.36 -8.56 15.21
N TRP A 46 -4.76 -9.64 14.55
CA TRP A 46 -4.01 -10.90 14.59
C TRP A 46 -2.65 -10.82 13.88
N ALA A 47 -2.57 -10.05 12.77
CA ALA A 47 -1.34 -9.81 12.05
C ALA A 47 -0.41 -8.89 12.86
N VAL A 48 -0.98 -7.90 13.56
CA VAL A 48 -0.24 -7.06 14.53
C VAL A 48 0.42 -7.92 15.61
N ALA A 49 -0.30 -8.90 16.18
CA ALA A 49 0.25 -9.82 17.19
C ALA A 49 1.35 -10.74 16.64
N VAL A 50 1.29 -11.10 15.35
CA VAL A 50 2.35 -11.88 14.69
C VAL A 50 3.58 -11.01 14.44
N ALA A 51 3.40 -9.78 13.94
CA ALA A 51 4.48 -8.81 13.75
C ALA A 51 5.22 -8.52 15.06
N GLU A 52 4.47 -8.30 16.15
CA GLU A 52 5.04 -8.07 17.48
C GLU A 52 6.00 -9.18 17.91
N ARG A 53 5.56 -10.43 17.81
CA ARG A 53 6.40 -11.59 18.11
C ARG A 53 7.63 -11.67 17.20
N GLN A 54 7.44 -11.51 15.88
CA GLN A 54 8.53 -11.59 14.92
C GLN A 54 9.59 -10.50 15.14
N LEU A 55 9.18 -9.28 15.50
CA LEU A 55 10.08 -8.18 15.84
C LEU A 55 10.93 -8.49 17.07
N ARG A 56 10.32 -9.04 18.14
CA ARG A 56 11.06 -9.46 19.34
C ARG A 56 12.01 -10.60 19.05
N ASP A 57 11.55 -11.62 18.35
CA ASP A 57 12.37 -12.78 17.98
C ASP A 57 13.59 -12.35 17.16
N TYR A 58 13.43 -11.37 16.26
CA TYR A 58 14.54 -10.78 15.49
C TYR A 58 15.48 -9.96 16.38
N ALA A 59 14.95 -9.11 17.26
CA ALA A 59 15.72 -8.25 18.16
C ALA A 59 16.55 -9.05 19.18
N ASP A 60 16.06 -10.20 19.64
CA ASP A 60 16.74 -11.07 20.59
C ASP A 60 17.73 -12.03 19.90
N ASN A 61 17.56 -12.28 18.60
CA ASN A 61 18.45 -13.15 17.82
C ASN A 61 18.98 -12.42 16.57
N PRO A 62 19.72 -11.29 16.73
CA PRO A 62 20.20 -10.53 15.60
C PRO A 62 21.17 -11.39 14.77
N PRO A 63 20.98 -11.47 13.44
CA PRO A 63 21.84 -12.29 12.63
C PRO A 63 23.25 -11.69 12.54
N GLY A 64 24.27 -12.52 12.73
CA GLY A 64 25.64 -12.11 12.44
C GLY A 64 25.80 -11.73 10.96
N ARG A 65 26.65 -10.74 10.66
CA ARG A 65 26.89 -10.18 9.31
C ARG A 65 27.22 -11.23 8.22
N LEU A 66 27.74 -12.40 8.59
CA LEU A 66 27.98 -13.51 7.68
C LEU A 66 26.68 -14.25 7.29
N ARG A 67 25.75 -14.45 8.23
CA ARG A 67 24.50 -15.17 8.00
C ARG A 67 23.49 -14.35 7.20
N LEU A 68 23.52 -13.01 7.36
CA LEU A 68 22.82 -12.08 6.46
C LEU A 68 23.31 -12.23 5.01
N ARG A 69 24.64 -12.25 4.79
CA ARG A 69 25.23 -12.42 3.45
C ARG A 69 24.92 -13.77 2.81
N LEU A 70 24.66 -14.80 3.61
CA LEU A 70 24.27 -16.14 3.13
C LEU A 70 22.77 -16.25 2.83
N GLY A 71 21.97 -15.19 3.02
CA GLY A 71 20.52 -15.22 2.79
C GLY A 71 19.77 -16.14 3.77
N GLU A 72 20.34 -16.38 4.94
CA GLU A 72 19.74 -17.19 6.01
C GLU A 72 18.76 -16.37 6.87
N PHE A 73 18.81 -15.04 6.79
CA PHE A 73 18.02 -14.12 7.62
C PHE A 73 17.52 -12.94 6.79
N TYR A 74 16.43 -12.34 7.26
CA TYR A 74 15.84 -11.15 6.67
C TYR A 74 16.82 -9.95 6.74
N PRO A 75 17.21 -9.37 5.60
CA PRO A 75 18.00 -8.14 5.58
C PRO A 75 17.07 -6.95 5.86
N LEU A 76 17.26 -6.29 7.01
CA LEU A 76 16.58 -5.03 7.25
C LEU A 76 17.00 -4.01 6.18
N PRO A 77 16.06 -3.32 5.54
CA PRO A 77 16.38 -2.19 4.66
C PRO A 77 17.00 -1.06 5.48
N ASP A 78 17.59 -0.09 4.79
CA ASP A 78 18.12 1.09 5.46
C ASP A 78 16.96 1.91 6.05
N LEU A 79 16.96 2.03 7.38
CA LEU A 79 15.98 2.78 8.16
C LEU A 79 16.50 4.16 8.59
N GLY A 80 17.71 4.55 8.13
CA GLY A 80 18.38 5.77 8.58
C GLY A 80 18.82 5.71 10.06
N LEU A 81 18.91 4.49 10.62
CA LEU A 81 19.33 4.23 12.00
C LEU A 81 20.77 3.73 12.05
N GLU A 82 21.52 4.20 13.04
CA GLU A 82 22.78 3.58 13.44
C GLU A 82 22.55 2.11 13.85
N GLU A 83 23.47 1.20 13.47
CA GLU A 83 23.36 -0.25 13.74
C GLU A 83 23.10 -0.54 15.23
N SER A 84 23.70 0.25 16.13
CA SER A 84 23.53 0.12 17.57
C SER A 84 22.12 0.47 18.07
N ARG A 85 21.34 1.25 17.32
CA ARG A 85 19.99 1.69 17.69
C ARG A 85 18.88 0.79 17.12
N VAL A 86 19.19 -0.04 16.14
CA VAL A 86 18.20 -0.91 15.46
C VAL A 86 17.50 -1.82 16.46
N ARG A 87 18.23 -2.45 17.39
CA ARG A 87 17.65 -3.34 18.39
C ARG A 87 16.63 -2.61 19.28
N ASP A 88 17.00 -1.45 19.80
CA ASP A 88 16.12 -0.69 20.71
C ASP A 88 14.88 -0.16 19.98
N TRP A 89 15.02 0.24 18.72
CA TRP A 89 13.90 0.61 17.88
C TRP A 89 12.95 -0.56 17.63
N LEU A 90 13.46 -1.76 17.27
CA LEU A 90 12.62 -2.96 17.06
C LEU A 90 11.78 -3.28 18.30
N LEU A 91 12.39 -3.19 19.50
CA LEU A 91 11.68 -3.42 20.76
C LEU A 91 10.65 -2.33 21.05
N THR A 92 10.96 -1.06 20.75
CA THR A 92 10.02 0.07 20.88
C THR A 92 8.79 -0.15 19.99
N VAL A 93 8.99 -0.53 18.74
CA VAL A 93 7.89 -0.85 17.81
C VAL A 93 7.10 -2.05 18.34
N ALA A 94 7.75 -3.12 18.79
CA ALA A 94 7.06 -4.27 19.37
C ALA A 94 6.21 -3.91 20.60
N ASP A 95 6.66 -2.99 21.45
CA ASP A 95 5.88 -2.50 22.59
C ASP A 95 4.64 -1.71 22.17
N HIS A 96 4.74 -0.90 21.11
CA HIS A 96 3.57 -0.25 20.51
C HIS A 96 2.57 -1.25 19.93
N LEU A 97 3.03 -2.26 19.20
CA LEU A 97 2.16 -3.29 18.64
C LEU A 97 1.46 -4.10 19.75
N ARG A 98 2.19 -4.42 20.83
CA ARG A 98 1.63 -5.09 22.01
C ARG A 98 0.52 -4.27 22.66
N ARG A 99 0.72 -2.96 22.84
CA ARG A 99 -0.32 -2.05 23.35
C ARG A 99 -1.52 -1.98 22.43
N SER A 100 -1.29 -1.89 21.12
CA SER A 100 -2.38 -1.88 20.13
C SER A 100 -3.28 -3.12 20.24
N VAL A 101 -2.69 -4.32 20.38
CA VAL A 101 -3.45 -5.57 20.54
C VAL A 101 -4.13 -5.67 21.90
N ALA A 102 -3.46 -5.25 22.98
CA ALA A 102 -3.96 -5.39 24.34
C ALA A 102 -5.06 -4.38 24.69
N GLU A 103 -4.94 -3.14 24.19
CA GLU A 103 -5.77 -2.00 24.59
C GLU A 103 -6.68 -1.53 23.45
N GLY A 104 -6.53 -2.08 22.24
CA GLY A 104 -7.23 -1.58 21.05
C GLY A 104 -6.74 -0.20 20.61
N ASP A 105 -5.51 0.17 21.00
CA ASP A 105 -4.88 1.45 20.64
C ASP A 105 -4.48 1.43 19.15
N VAL A 106 -5.44 1.81 18.32
CA VAL A 106 -5.30 1.90 16.85
C VAL A 106 -5.61 3.35 16.45
N PRO A 107 -4.81 3.97 15.56
CA PRO A 107 -5.08 5.31 15.09
C PRO A 107 -6.46 5.40 14.38
N PRO A 108 -7.15 6.55 14.45
CA PRO A 108 -8.46 6.70 13.84
C PRO A 108 -8.38 6.55 12.31
N PRO A 109 -9.43 6.03 11.66
CA PRO A 109 -9.47 5.97 10.20
C PRO A 109 -9.40 7.38 9.60
N GLY A 110 -8.70 7.51 8.47
CA GLY A 110 -8.55 8.78 7.77
C GLY A 110 -7.94 8.59 6.39
N PRO A 111 -7.68 9.69 5.66
CA PRO A 111 -6.91 9.65 4.42
C PRO A 111 -5.51 9.06 4.63
N PRO A 112 -4.96 8.34 3.64
CA PRO A 112 -3.57 7.91 3.70
C PRO A 112 -2.60 9.08 3.82
N ARG A 113 -1.52 8.89 4.57
CA ARG A 113 -0.52 9.93 4.88
C ARG A 113 0.88 9.60 4.41
N THR A 114 1.13 8.33 4.12
CA THR A 114 2.44 7.86 3.66
C THR A 114 2.28 7.16 2.32
N HIS A 115 3.34 7.16 1.52
CA HIS A 115 3.41 6.42 0.27
C HIS A 115 2.98 4.96 0.44
N TRP A 116 3.54 4.27 1.45
CA TRP A 116 3.16 2.89 1.75
C TRP A 116 1.66 2.76 2.05
N GLU A 117 1.07 3.71 2.76
CA GLU A 117 -0.35 3.67 3.11
C GLU A 117 -1.26 3.81 1.88
N TRP A 118 -0.89 4.66 0.92
CA TRP A 118 -1.60 4.78 -0.37
C TRP A 118 -1.64 3.43 -1.09
N HIS A 119 -0.51 2.75 -1.19
CA HIS A 119 -0.40 1.45 -1.86
C HIS A 119 -1.00 0.28 -1.05
N ALA A 120 -0.99 0.36 0.27
CA ALA A 120 -1.66 -0.63 1.13
C ALA A 120 -3.19 -0.52 1.02
N ARG A 121 -3.71 0.69 0.84
CA ARG A 121 -5.14 0.95 0.73
C ARG A 121 -5.69 0.74 -0.68
N PHE A 122 -4.97 1.20 -1.70
CA PHE A 122 -5.41 1.19 -3.09
C PHE A 122 -4.42 0.45 -4.01
N PRO A 123 -4.15 -0.83 -3.77
CA PRO A 123 -3.12 -1.56 -4.52
C PRO A 123 -3.45 -1.75 -6.00
N GLU A 124 -4.72 -1.91 -6.38
CA GLU A 124 -5.10 -2.04 -7.80
C GLU A 124 -5.05 -0.69 -8.51
N LEU A 125 -5.52 0.37 -7.84
CA LEU A 125 -5.41 1.72 -8.39
C LEU A 125 -3.94 2.15 -8.53
N GLY A 126 -3.08 1.79 -7.57
CA GLY A 126 -1.64 2.02 -7.66
C GLY A 126 -0.99 1.27 -8.82
N GLN A 127 -1.33 -0.01 -9.00
CA GLN A 127 -0.86 -0.79 -10.15
C GLN A 127 -1.33 -0.22 -11.49
N PHE A 128 -2.60 0.20 -11.56
CA PHE A 128 -3.19 0.80 -12.75
C PHE A 128 -2.53 2.13 -13.11
N LEU A 129 -2.40 3.04 -12.15
CA LEU A 129 -1.82 4.37 -12.38
C LEU A 129 -0.32 4.28 -12.68
N GLY A 130 0.45 3.55 -11.88
CA GLY A 130 1.89 3.36 -12.12
C GLY A 130 2.23 2.53 -13.36
N GLY A 131 1.32 1.65 -13.79
CA GLY A 131 1.54 0.78 -14.94
C GLY A 131 1.15 1.39 -16.29
N TRP A 132 0.02 2.11 -16.34
CA TRP A 132 -0.55 2.63 -17.60
C TRP A 132 -0.42 4.14 -17.76
N PHE A 133 -0.09 4.88 -16.70
CA PHE A 133 -0.03 6.35 -16.70
C PHE A 133 1.35 6.86 -16.30
N SER A 134 2.40 6.17 -16.75
CA SER A 134 3.78 6.65 -16.71
C SER A 134 4.01 7.76 -17.76
N GLN A 135 5.19 8.39 -17.73
CA GLN A 135 5.58 9.39 -18.74
C GLN A 135 5.54 8.87 -20.19
N ASP A 136 5.67 7.56 -20.39
CA ASP A 136 5.68 6.92 -21.71
C ASP A 136 4.26 6.67 -22.26
N MET A 137 3.20 6.87 -21.44
CA MET A 137 1.81 6.62 -21.83
C MET A 137 1.39 7.24 -23.17
N PRO A 138 1.71 8.52 -23.49
CA PRO A 138 1.32 9.11 -24.77
C PRO A 138 1.96 8.43 -25.98
N ASP A 139 3.17 7.90 -25.83
CA ASP A 139 3.87 7.19 -26.90
C ASP A 139 3.42 5.73 -27.00
N GLU A 140 3.12 5.09 -25.87
CA GLU A 140 2.70 3.69 -25.79
C GLU A 140 1.23 3.48 -26.21
N PHE A 141 0.32 4.32 -25.72
CA PHE A 141 -1.13 4.15 -25.91
C PHE A 141 -1.79 5.27 -26.71
N GLY A 142 -1.13 6.43 -26.86
CA GLY A 142 -1.67 7.60 -27.54
C GLY A 142 -2.48 8.52 -26.63
N ASP A 143 -3.52 7.99 -25.97
CA ASP A 143 -4.34 8.76 -25.03
C ASP A 143 -4.82 7.96 -23.81
N HIS A 144 -5.40 8.69 -22.85
CA HIS A 144 -5.90 8.13 -21.60
C HIS A 144 -7.02 7.10 -21.82
N GLU A 145 -7.88 7.28 -22.82
CA GLU A 145 -9.00 6.36 -23.06
C GLU A 145 -8.51 5.03 -23.64
N ALA A 146 -7.49 5.09 -24.50
CA ALA A 146 -6.77 3.94 -25.04
C ALA A 146 -6.00 3.20 -23.94
N ALA A 147 -5.29 3.89 -23.06
CA ALA A 147 -4.60 3.27 -21.92
C ALA A 147 -5.58 2.53 -20.98
N VAL A 148 -6.71 3.14 -20.64
CA VAL A 148 -7.78 2.46 -19.88
C VAL A 148 -8.33 1.25 -20.64
N GLN A 149 -8.49 1.35 -21.97
CA GLN A 149 -9.02 0.24 -22.77
C GLN A 149 -8.05 -0.93 -22.80
N ASP A 150 -6.75 -0.65 -22.97
CA ASP A 150 -5.70 -1.66 -22.93
C ASP A 150 -5.68 -2.39 -21.59
N TYR A 151 -5.75 -1.66 -20.47
CA TYR A 151 -5.88 -2.29 -19.15
C TYR A 151 -7.08 -3.24 -19.08
N LEU A 152 -8.24 -2.83 -19.58
CA LEU A 152 -9.46 -3.65 -19.57
C LEU A 152 -9.39 -4.88 -20.47
N ASP A 153 -8.67 -4.79 -21.58
CA ASP A 153 -8.52 -5.88 -22.55
C ASP A 153 -7.46 -6.90 -22.10
N THR A 154 -6.44 -6.44 -21.36
CA THR A 154 -5.32 -7.27 -20.90
C THR A 154 -5.47 -7.79 -19.47
N THR A 155 -6.32 -7.15 -18.67
CA THR A 155 -6.48 -7.46 -17.23
C THR A 155 -7.80 -8.20 -16.95
N GLY A 156 -7.76 -9.15 -16.01
CA GLY A 156 -8.92 -9.96 -15.65
C GLY A 156 -10.09 -9.13 -15.08
N PRO A 157 -11.37 -9.48 -15.37
CA PRO A 157 -12.55 -8.75 -14.90
C PRO A 157 -12.65 -8.53 -13.38
N ALA A 158 -12.06 -9.43 -12.58
CA ALA A 158 -12.03 -9.30 -11.14
C ALA A 158 -11.17 -8.12 -10.66
N LEU A 159 -10.05 -7.86 -11.34
CA LEU A 159 -9.17 -6.73 -11.05
C LEU A 159 -9.79 -5.43 -11.56
N ALA A 160 -10.47 -5.43 -12.71
CA ALA A 160 -11.26 -4.28 -13.16
C ALA A 160 -12.38 -3.90 -12.15
N ALA A 161 -13.06 -4.90 -11.57
CA ALA A 161 -14.05 -4.68 -10.53
C ALA A 161 -13.43 -4.15 -9.22
N ARG A 162 -12.23 -4.64 -8.86
CA ARG A 162 -11.46 -4.14 -7.72
C ARG A 162 -11.04 -2.69 -7.91
N LEU A 163 -10.47 -2.36 -9.07
CA LEU A 163 -10.11 -1.00 -9.46
C LEU A 163 -11.32 -0.06 -9.33
N ALA A 164 -12.48 -0.47 -9.83
CA ALA A 164 -13.71 0.33 -9.70
C ALA A 164 -14.04 0.59 -8.23
N GLY A 165 -13.96 -0.42 -7.37
CA GLY A 165 -14.18 -0.29 -5.93
C GLY A 165 -13.19 0.68 -5.27
N GLU A 166 -11.91 0.56 -5.59
CA GLU A 166 -10.84 1.41 -5.05
C GLU A 166 -10.97 2.87 -5.51
N VAL A 167 -11.38 3.12 -6.77
CA VAL A 167 -11.69 4.47 -7.27
C VAL A 167 -12.84 5.10 -6.49
N TYR A 168 -13.93 4.37 -6.25
CA TYR A 168 -15.05 4.91 -5.48
C TYR A 168 -14.72 5.07 -3.99
N GLU A 169 -13.87 4.21 -3.43
CA GLU A 169 -13.37 4.40 -2.08
C GLU A 169 -12.52 5.67 -1.97
N LEU A 170 -11.63 5.93 -2.93
CA LEU A 170 -10.83 7.16 -2.98
C LEU A 170 -11.73 8.40 -3.06
N LEU A 171 -12.74 8.38 -3.94
CA LEU A 171 -13.71 9.47 -4.10
C LEU A 171 -14.62 9.69 -2.87
N ALA A 172 -14.72 8.71 -1.98
CA ALA A 172 -15.48 8.81 -0.74
C ALA A 172 -14.66 9.42 0.42
N LEU A 173 -13.35 9.61 0.23
CA LEU A 173 -12.51 10.26 1.23
C LEU A 173 -12.81 11.77 1.27
N PRO A 174 -12.66 12.42 2.45
CA PRO A 174 -12.83 13.86 2.60
C PRO A 174 -11.59 14.59 2.05
N LEU A 175 -11.43 14.57 0.73
CA LEU A 175 -10.29 15.15 0.00
C LEU A 175 -10.75 16.35 -0.83
N GLU A 176 -9.90 17.38 -0.87
CA GLU A 176 -10.04 18.50 -1.79
C GLU A 176 -9.38 18.17 -3.15
N GLU A 177 -9.61 18.98 -4.18
CA GLU A 177 -9.05 18.73 -5.52
C GLU A 177 -7.51 18.67 -5.52
N SER A 178 -6.85 19.50 -4.71
CA SER A 178 -5.39 19.44 -4.54
C SER A 178 -4.93 18.12 -3.93
N ASP A 179 -5.73 17.52 -3.06
CA ASP A 179 -5.39 16.26 -2.41
C ASP A 179 -5.56 15.08 -3.38
N TYR A 180 -6.53 15.15 -4.31
CA TYR A 180 -6.63 14.16 -5.38
C TYR A 180 -5.40 14.19 -6.31
N ALA A 181 -4.85 15.38 -6.60
CA ALA A 181 -3.60 15.49 -7.36
C ALA A 181 -2.44 14.79 -6.65
N VAL A 182 -2.31 14.98 -5.33
CA VAL A 182 -1.31 14.28 -4.51
C VAL A 182 -1.57 12.78 -4.49
N ALA A 183 -2.83 12.36 -4.33
CA ALA A 183 -3.21 10.94 -4.26
C ALA A 183 -2.83 10.18 -5.54
N VAL A 184 -3.15 10.71 -6.72
CA VAL A 184 -2.82 10.04 -7.99
C VAL A 184 -1.31 9.98 -8.22
N ALA A 185 -0.56 11.01 -7.81
CA ALA A 185 0.90 11.02 -7.87
C ALA A 185 1.54 9.99 -6.91
N GLU A 186 1.07 9.91 -5.66
CA GLU A 186 1.51 8.89 -4.69
C GLU A 186 1.23 7.46 -5.18
N LEU A 187 0.13 7.28 -5.93
CA LEU A 187 -0.26 6.02 -6.57
C LEU A 187 0.47 5.76 -7.90
N GLY A 188 1.35 6.66 -8.35
CA GLY A 188 2.25 6.44 -9.48
C GLY A 188 1.82 7.05 -10.82
N MET A 189 0.78 7.88 -10.85
CA MET A 189 0.43 8.63 -12.07
C MET A 189 1.50 9.71 -12.33
N GLU A 190 2.12 9.67 -13.50
CA GLU A 190 3.17 10.62 -13.91
C GLU A 190 2.74 11.58 -15.03
N VAL A 191 1.52 11.41 -15.54
CA VAL A 191 0.90 12.30 -16.53
C VAL A 191 -0.25 13.08 -15.90
N GLU A 192 -0.55 14.25 -16.46
CA GLU A 192 -1.73 15.02 -16.06
C GLU A 192 -3.03 14.35 -16.57
N PRO A 193 -4.14 14.43 -15.81
CA PRO A 193 -5.44 13.98 -16.29
C PRO A 193 -5.83 14.61 -17.65
N PRO A 194 -6.68 13.95 -18.45
CA PRO A 194 -7.04 14.45 -19.76
C PRO A 194 -7.79 15.78 -19.65
N THR A 195 -7.32 16.80 -20.37
CA THR A 195 -7.97 18.11 -20.41
C THR A 195 -9.41 17.97 -20.94
N PRO A 196 -10.41 18.64 -20.33
CA PRO A 196 -10.34 19.64 -19.27
C PRO A 196 -10.60 19.11 -17.85
N CYS A 197 -10.43 17.81 -17.61
CA CYS A 197 -10.75 17.22 -16.31
C CYS A 197 -9.73 17.61 -15.24
N SER A 198 -10.23 17.93 -14.04
CA SER A 198 -9.41 17.87 -12.82
C SER A 198 -9.17 16.41 -12.41
N PRO A 199 -8.15 16.11 -11.58
CA PRO A 199 -7.91 14.77 -11.05
C PRO A 199 -9.17 14.07 -10.49
N GLY A 200 -9.91 14.73 -9.60
CA GLY A 200 -11.14 14.19 -9.02
C GLY A 200 -12.24 13.95 -10.08
N ALA A 201 -12.40 14.87 -11.03
CA ALA A 201 -13.36 14.71 -12.12
C ALA A 201 -13.00 13.54 -13.05
N TRP A 202 -11.70 13.35 -13.33
CA TRP A 202 -11.22 12.24 -14.13
C TRP A 202 -11.42 10.90 -13.41
N LEU A 203 -11.09 10.79 -12.13
CA LEU A 203 -11.35 9.60 -11.30
C LEU A 203 -12.84 9.25 -11.28
N ALA A 204 -13.73 10.24 -11.14
CA ALA A 204 -15.17 10.01 -11.19
C ALA A 204 -15.64 9.44 -12.55
N ARG A 205 -15.09 9.97 -13.65
CA ARG A 205 -15.34 9.46 -15.01
C ARG A 205 -14.79 8.03 -15.19
N LEU A 206 -13.59 7.75 -14.68
CA LEU A 206 -12.98 6.44 -14.69
C LEU A 206 -13.87 5.41 -13.96
N GLY A 207 -14.33 5.73 -12.75
CA GLY A 207 -15.24 4.86 -11.99
C GLY A 207 -16.54 4.55 -12.74
N ALA A 208 -17.13 5.56 -13.39
CA ALA A 208 -18.33 5.39 -14.21
C ALA A 208 -18.07 4.47 -15.43
N ARG A 209 -16.92 4.62 -16.10
CA ARG A 209 -16.53 3.75 -17.21
C ARG A 209 -16.33 2.29 -16.76
N LEU A 210 -15.63 2.08 -15.66
CA LEU A 210 -15.33 0.74 -15.12
C LEU A 210 -16.62 -0.01 -14.70
N THR A 211 -17.61 0.70 -14.16
CA THR A 211 -18.90 0.09 -13.76
C THR A 211 -19.89 -0.07 -14.91
N GLY A 212 -19.81 0.76 -15.94
CA GLY A 212 -20.61 0.66 -17.16
C GLY A 212 -20.34 -0.61 -17.99
N LEU A 213 -19.22 -1.29 -17.74
CA LEU A 213 -18.78 -2.51 -18.44
C LEU A 213 -19.39 -3.82 -17.90
N ARG A 214 -20.34 -3.76 -16.96
CA ARG A 214 -21.03 -4.96 -16.49
C ARG A 214 -21.64 -5.72 -17.69
N PRO A 215 -21.38 -7.04 -17.85
CA PRO A 215 -22.07 -7.83 -18.84
C PRO A 215 -23.58 -7.73 -18.61
N ARG A 216 -24.33 -7.45 -19.68
CA ARG A 216 -25.78 -7.60 -19.68
C ARG A 216 -26.10 -9.08 -19.49
N TYR A 217 -26.17 -9.54 -18.24
CA TYR A 217 -26.87 -10.77 -17.93
C TYR A 217 -28.38 -10.50 -18.02
N GLY A 218 -28.87 -10.44 -19.26
CA GLY A 218 -30.29 -10.54 -19.58
C GLY A 218 -30.56 -11.90 -20.22
N PRO A 219 -31.65 -12.60 -19.86
CA PRO A 219 -32.03 -13.82 -20.58
C PRO A 219 -32.24 -13.49 -22.06
N PRO A 220 -31.91 -14.40 -22.99
CA PRO A 220 -32.13 -14.18 -24.42
C PRO A 220 -33.61 -13.87 -24.67
N SER A 221 -33.87 -12.82 -25.44
CA SER A 221 -35.23 -12.47 -25.85
C SER A 221 -35.87 -13.66 -26.59
N PRO A 222 -37.08 -14.09 -26.20
CA PRO A 222 -37.78 -15.14 -26.93
C PRO A 222 -38.17 -14.66 -28.34
N PRO A 223 -38.30 -15.60 -29.30
CA PRO A 223 -38.55 -15.32 -30.71
C PRO A 223 -39.92 -14.68 -30.98
#